data_AF-A0A2V6KJ15-F1
#
_entry.id   AF-A0A2V6KJ15-F1
#
_cell.length_a   1.000
_cell.length_b   1.000
_cell.length_c   1.000
_cell.angle_alpha   90.00
_cell.angle_beta   90.00
_cell.angle_gamma   90.00
#
_symmetry.space_group_name_H-M   'P 1'
#
loop_
_entity.id
_entity.type
_entity.pdbx_description
1 polymer ?
#
loop_
_entity_poly.entity_id
_entity_poly.type
_entity_poly.pdbx_seq_one_letter_code
_entity_poly.pdbx_strand_id
1 'polypeptide(L)'
;MDVVGYSKLLVNEQREVVHQLNQLVRKTAQFRKSDARGKLISIPSGDGMALVFFESPEEPVQCALEISRALKNHPRLRLRMGVHSGPVDQVKDVNNRSNVAGAGINIAQR
;
A
#
# COMPACT_ATOMS: atom_id res chain seq x y z
N MET A 1 3.01 2.02 3.24
CA MET A 1 2.23 3.22 3.61
C MET A 1 1.49 2.95 4.89
N ASP A 2 1.32 3.96 5.72
CA ASP A 2 0.65 3.86 7.02
C ASP A 2 -0.21 5.10 7.31
N VAL A 3 -1.24 4.91 8.13
CA VAL A 3 -2.13 5.99 8.58
C VAL A 3 -1.48 6.76 9.73
N VAL A 4 -1.35 8.07 9.56
CA VAL A 4 -0.77 8.95 10.58
C VAL A 4 -1.70 9.05 11.78
N GLY A 5 -1.18 8.71 12.97
CA GLY A 5 -1.93 8.81 14.22
C GLY A 5 -2.97 7.70 14.42
N TYR A 6 -2.87 6.60 13.68
CA TYR A 6 -3.83 5.49 13.73
C TYR A 6 -4.15 4.98 15.14
N SER A 7 -3.12 4.79 15.98
CA SER A 7 -3.28 4.28 17.34
C SER A 7 -4.05 5.20 18.30
N LYS A 8 -4.28 6.47 17.92
CA LYS A 8 -5.05 7.44 18.71
C LYS A 8 -6.54 7.44 18.36
N LEU A 9 -6.92 6.77 17.27
CA LEU A 9 -8.32 6.68 16.82
C LEU A 9 -9.09 5.65 17.65
N LEU A 10 -10.39 5.89 17.81
CA LEU A 10 -11.32 4.91 18.38
C LEU A 10 -11.44 3.68 17.46
N VAL A 11 -11.87 2.53 17.99
CA VAL A 11 -11.95 1.27 17.24
C VAL A 11 -12.85 1.37 16.00
N ASN A 12 -13.97 2.09 16.11
CA ASN A 12 -14.87 2.36 14.97
C ASN A 12 -14.20 3.23 13.90
N GLU A 13 -13.46 4.26 14.32
CA GLU A 13 -12.71 5.14 13.42
C GLU A 13 -11.57 4.40 12.72
N GLN A 14 -10.84 3.55 13.45
CA GLN A 14 -9.80 2.68 12.90
C GLN A 14 -10.36 1.80 11.78
N ARG A 15 -11.51 1.15 12.02
CA ARG A 15 -12.18 0.32 11.01
C ARG A 15 -12.60 1.13 9.79
N GLU A 16 -13.17 2.31 9.99
CA GLU A 16 -13.60 3.18 8.90
C GLU A 16 -12.41 3.65 8.05
N VAL A 17 -11.33 4.08 8.70
CA VAL A 17 -10.11 4.53 8.05
C VAL A 17 -9.46 3.42 7.22
N VAL A 18 -9.35 2.20 7.76
CA VAL A 18 -8.84 1.05 7.01
C VAL A 18 -9.72 0.73 5.81
N HIS A 19 -11.04 0.81 5.96
CA HIS A 19 -11.97 0.60 4.85
C HIS A 19 -11.81 1.66 3.75
N GLN A 20 -11.76 2.94 4.12
CA GLN A 20 -11.56 4.05 3.19
C GLN A 20 -10.21 3.95 2.47
N LEU A 21 -9.14 3.62 3.19
CA LEU A 21 -7.81 3.42 2.62
C LEU A 21 -7.83 2.31 1.56
N ASN A 22 -8.39 1.14 1.89
CA ASN A 22 -8.49 0.02 0.95
C ASN A 22 -9.27 0.40 -0.31
N GLN A 23 -10.39 1.10 -0.17
CA GLN A 23 -11.20 1.54 -1.30
C GLN A 23 -10.47 2.55 -2.18
N LEU A 24 -9.80 3.53 -1.56
CA LEU A 24 -9.05 4.56 -2.27
C LEU A 24 -7.91 3.95 -3.08
N VAL A 25 -7.11 3.08 -2.46
CA VAL A 25 -5.98 2.41 -3.12
C VAL A 25 -6.45 1.53 -4.28
N ARG A 26 -7.50 0.72 -4.09
CA ARG A 26 -8.04 -0.15 -5.17
C ARG A 26 -8.64 0.63 -6.34
N LYS A 27 -9.01 1.89 -6.14
CA LYS A 27 -9.57 2.77 -7.18
C LYS A 27 -8.51 3.48 -8.01
N THR A 28 -7.22 3.41 -7.64
CA THR A 28 -6.16 4.02 -8.44
C THR A 28 -5.96 3.24 -9.74
N ALA A 29 -5.59 3.95 -10.81
CA ALA A 29 -5.45 3.34 -12.12
C ALA A 29 -4.26 2.39 -12.13
N GLN A 30 -3.14 2.80 -11.54
CA GLN A 30 -1.93 1.98 -11.47
C GLN A 30 -2.13 0.71 -10.64
N PHE A 31 -2.87 0.76 -9.52
CA PHE A 31 -3.22 -0.44 -8.75
C PHE A 31 -4.00 -1.43 -9.62
N ARG A 32 -5.12 -0.99 -10.21
CA ARG A 32 -5.98 -1.88 -11.03
C ARG A 32 -5.22 -2.48 -12.20
N LYS A 33 -4.37 -1.67 -12.84
CA LYS A 33 -3.59 -2.05 -14.00
C LYS A 33 -2.59 -3.18 -13.67
N SER A 34 -1.85 -3.08 -12.57
CA SER A 34 -0.88 -4.11 -12.16
C SER A 34 -1.57 -5.33 -11.52
N ASP A 35 -2.67 -5.13 -10.77
CA ASP A 35 -3.48 -6.21 -10.19
C ASP A 35 -4.08 -7.11 -11.28
N ALA A 36 -4.69 -6.51 -12.32
CA ALA A 36 -5.28 -7.24 -13.44
C ALA A 36 -4.26 -8.09 -14.23
N ARG A 37 -2.97 -7.74 -14.17
CA ARG A 37 -1.87 -8.50 -14.79
C ARG A 37 -1.22 -9.52 -13.85
N GLY A 38 -1.65 -9.60 -12.59
CA GLY A 38 -0.98 -10.41 -11.57
C GLY A 38 0.45 -9.93 -11.26
N LYS A 39 0.72 -8.64 -11.45
CA LYS A 39 2.04 -8.00 -11.24
C LYS A 39 2.04 -7.05 -10.05
N LEU A 40 1.14 -7.29 -9.11
CA LEU A 40 1.02 -6.58 -7.86
C LEU A 40 0.86 -7.57 -6.71
N ILE A 41 1.62 -7.39 -5.64
CA ILE A 41 1.35 -8.02 -4.34
C ILE A 41 0.94 -6.92 -3.36
N SER A 42 -0.21 -7.12 -2.71
CA SER A 42 -0.72 -6.23 -1.67
C SER A 42 -0.62 -6.93 -0.31
N ILE A 43 0.18 -6.36 0.59
CA ILE A 43 0.45 -6.90 1.92
C ILE A 43 -0.21 -5.97 2.94
N PRO A 44 -1.31 -6.36 3.59
CA PRO A 44 -1.94 -5.53 4.60
C PRO A 44 -1.06 -5.42 5.85
N SER A 45 -1.02 -4.23 6.44
CA SER A 45 -0.54 -4.00 7.81
C SER A 45 -1.70 -3.45 8.65
N GLY A 46 -1.63 -3.57 9.98
CA GLY A 46 -2.76 -3.20 10.86
C GLY A 46 -3.33 -1.79 10.61
N ASP A 47 -2.46 -0.83 10.26
CA ASP A 47 -2.76 0.58 10.03
C ASP A 47 -2.52 1.03 8.57
N GLY A 48 -2.30 0.10 7.65
CA GLY A 48 -1.78 0.44 6.33
C GLY A 48 -1.61 -0.75 5.39
N MET A 49 -0.66 -0.63 4.47
CA MET A 49 -0.28 -1.70 3.54
C MET A 49 1.07 -1.45 2.87
N ALA A 50 1.69 -2.52 2.39
CA ALA A 50 2.74 -2.47 1.38
C ALA A 50 2.16 -2.88 0.02
N LEU A 51 2.54 -2.17 -1.03
CA LEU A 51 2.22 -2.48 -2.41
C LEU A 51 3.53 -2.74 -3.15
N VAL A 52 3.66 -3.91 -3.74
CA VAL A 52 4.88 -4.34 -4.43
C VAL A 52 4.57 -4.59 -5.90
N PHE A 53 5.20 -3.80 -6.75
CA PHE A 53 5.01 -3.81 -8.20
C PHE A 53 6.19 -4.52 -8.88
N PHE A 54 5.92 -5.21 -9.99
CA PHE A 54 6.88 -6.12 -10.62
C PHE A 54 7.18 -5.83 -12.10
N GLU A 55 6.60 -4.79 -12.71
CA GLU A 55 6.87 -4.50 -14.13
C GLU A 55 7.84 -3.35 -14.35
N SER A 56 7.73 -2.27 -13.58
CA SER A 56 8.64 -1.14 -13.74
C SER A 56 8.87 -0.36 -12.44
N PRO A 57 10.05 0.26 -12.29
CA PRO A 57 10.40 1.04 -11.09
C PRO A 57 9.54 2.31 -10.92
N GLU A 58 8.86 2.78 -11.97
CA GLU A 58 7.98 3.95 -11.93
C GLU A 58 6.59 3.64 -11.36
N GLU A 59 6.11 2.39 -11.47
CA GLU A 59 4.78 1.97 -11.00
C GLU A 59 4.47 2.36 -9.53
N PRO A 60 5.37 2.14 -8.54
CA PRO A 60 5.08 2.50 -7.16
C PRO A 60 4.96 4.02 -6.96
N VAL A 61 5.77 4.83 -7.67
CA VAL A 61 5.69 6.30 -7.61
C VAL A 61 4.40 6.79 -8.26
N GLN A 62 4.01 6.23 -9.42
CA GLN A 62 2.75 6.56 -10.07
C GLN A 62 1.55 6.27 -9.17
N CYS A 63 1.51 5.09 -8.55
CA CYS A 63 0.46 4.74 -7.60
C CYS A 63 0.42 5.71 -6.41
N ALA A 64 1.58 6.04 -5.82
CA ALA A 64 1.66 7.00 -4.72
C ALA A 64 1.15 8.40 -5.10
N LEU A 65 1.43 8.87 -6.33
CA LEU A 65 0.90 10.14 -6.83
C LEU A 65 -0.62 10.11 -7.01
N GLU A 66 -1.17 9.01 -7.53
CA GLU A 66 -2.62 8.81 -7.69
C GLU A 66 -3.33 8.81 -6.32
N ILE A 67 -2.77 8.08 -5.35
CA ILE A 67 -3.25 8.08 -3.95
C ILE A 67 -3.21 9.52 -3.40
N SER A 68 -2.08 10.21 -3.55
CA SER A 68 -1.92 11.59 -3.04
C SER A 68 -2.95 12.55 -3.62
N ARG A 69 -3.31 12.40 -4.89
CA ARG A 69 -4.38 13.20 -5.53
C ARG A 69 -5.75 12.84 -4.97
N ALA A 70 -6.05 11.55 -4.83
CA ALA A 70 -7.33 11.09 -4.29
C ALA A 70 -7.54 11.50 -2.82
N LEU A 71 -6.46 11.57 -2.04
CA LEU A 71 -6.50 12.02 -0.64
C LEU A 71 -6.95 13.47 -0.47
N LYS A 72 -6.82 14.33 -1.50
CA LYS A 72 -7.35 15.71 -1.44
C LYS A 72 -8.86 15.75 -1.18
N ASN A 73 -9.59 14.72 -1.61
CA ASN A 73 -11.02 14.57 -1.37
C ASN A 73 -11.35 13.85 -0.05
N HIS A 74 -10.32 13.45 0.72
CA HIS A 74 -10.44 12.67 1.96
C HIS A 74 -9.56 13.30 3.06
N PRO A 75 -9.84 14.54 3.51
CA PRO A 75 -8.95 15.30 4.40
C PRO A 75 -8.74 14.66 5.77
N ARG A 76 -9.64 13.76 6.20
CA ARG A 76 -9.51 13.00 7.45
C ARG A 76 -8.55 11.81 7.34
N LEU A 77 -8.28 11.33 6.13
CA LEU A 77 -7.36 10.23 5.88
C LEU A 77 -5.96 10.81 5.62
N ARG A 78 -5.12 10.80 6.66
CA ARG A 78 -3.73 11.24 6.54
C ARG A 78 -2.81 10.03 6.41
N LEU A 79 -2.05 9.97 5.32
CA LEU A 79 -1.11 8.89 5.06
C LEU A 79 0.34 9.37 5.07
N ARG A 80 1.24 8.48 5.46
CA ARG A 80 2.67 8.54 5.16
C ARG A 80 3.00 7.42 4.18
N MET A 81 3.78 7.74 3.14
CA MET A 81 4.15 6.80 2.09
C MET A 81 5.66 6.82 1.87
N GLY A 82 6.32 5.68 2.11
CA GLY A 82 7.66 5.40 1.62
C GLY A 82 7.61 4.71 0.27
N VAL A 83 8.54 5.04 -0.63
CA VAL A 83 8.66 4.43 -1.96
C VAL A 83 10.12 4.07 -2.18
N HIS A 84 10.36 2.85 -2.65
CA HIS A 84 11.69 2.36 -2.98
C HIS A 84 11.62 1.41 -4.17
N SER A 85 12.69 1.37 -4.96
CA SER A 85 12.90 0.40 -6.03
C SER A 85 14.19 -0.36 -5.75
N GLY A 86 14.09 -1.68 -5.63
CA GLY A 86 15.20 -2.54 -5.28
C GLY A 86 14.80 -4.01 -5.31
N PRO A 87 15.76 -4.93 -5.19
CA PRO A 87 15.49 -6.36 -5.23
C PRO A 87 14.64 -6.80 -4.03
N VAL A 88 13.68 -7.68 -4.33
CA VAL A 88 12.81 -8.38 -3.36
C VAL A 88 12.62 -9.83 -3.82
N ASP A 89 12.50 -10.74 -2.86
CA ASP A 89 12.21 -12.14 -3.10
C ASP A 89 10.74 -12.43 -2.83
N GLN A 90 10.08 -13.10 -3.77
CA GLN A 90 8.69 -13.53 -3.58
C GLN A 90 8.65 -14.77 -2.69
N VAL A 91 7.83 -14.72 -1.64
CA VAL A 91 7.67 -15.81 -0.67
C VAL A 91 6.18 -16.10 -0.44
N LYS A 92 5.89 -17.16 0.32
CA LYS A 92 4.54 -17.47 0.81
C LYS A 92 4.45 -17.17 2.31
N ASP A 93 3.35 -16.52 2.73
CA ASP A 93 3.07 -16.31 4.15
C ASP A 93 2.53 -17.57 4.83
N VAL A 94 2.26 -17.48 6.14
CA VAL A 94 1.69 -18.57 6.95
C VAL A 94 0.33 -19.08 6.45
N ASN A 95 -0.38 -18.28 5.65
CA ASN A 95 -1.67 -18.61 5.05
C ASN A 95 -1.52 -19.01 3.56
N ASN A 96 -0.30 -19.28 3.10
CA ASN A 96 0.05 -19.61 1.72
C ASN A 96 -0.31 -18.52 0.68
N ARG A 97 -0.45 -17.27 1.12
CA ARG A 97 -0.65 -16.10 0.25
C ARG A 97 0.69 -15.55 -0.20
N SER A 98 0.71 -14.96 -1.39
CA SER A 98 1.93 -14.34 -1.92
C SER A 98 2.34 -13.15 -1.06
N ASN A 99 3.64 -13.09 -0.74
CA ASN A 99 4.26 -12.07 0.09
C ASN A 99 5.68 -11.79 -0.45
N VAL A 100 6.43 -10.88 0.14
CA VAL A 100 7.82 -10.61 -0.23
C VAL A 100 8.74 -10.50 0.98
N ALA A 101 10.02 -10.79 0.77
CA ALA A 101 11.11 -10.56 1.70
C ALA A 101 12.27 -9.83 1.00
N GLY A 102 13.20 -9.27 1.78
CA GLY A 102 14.44 -8.69 1.26
C GLY A 102 14.65 -7.21 1.61
N ALA A 103 15.80 -6.68 1.21
CA ALA A 103 16.20 -5.32 1.55
C ALA A 103 15.27 -4.25 0.97
N GLY A 104 14.73 -4.48 -0.24
CA GLY A 104 13.86 -3.50 -0.90
C GLY A 104 12.60 -3.16 -0.11
N ILE A 105 11.91 -4.17 0.45
CA ILE A 105 10.72 -3.93 1.28
C ILE A 105 11.07 -3.29 2.62
N ASN A 106 12.19 -3.66 3.23
CA ASN A 106 12.64 -3.08 4.50
C ASN A 106 12.99 -1.59 4.36
N ILE A 107 13.60 -1.20 3.25
CA ILE A 107 13.93 0.20 2.97
C ILE A 107 12.65 1.02 2.71
N ALA A 108 11.68 0.47 1.97
CA ALA A 108 10.42 1.15 1.70
C ALA A 108 9.56 1.42 2.96
N GLN A 109 9.73 0.60 4.01
CA GLN A 109 8.99 0.71 5.26
C GLN A 109 9.60 1.72 6.25
N ARG A 110 10.86 2.10 6.07
CA ARG A 110 11.56 3.08 6.92
C ARG A 110 11.11 4.51 6.60
#